data_AF-A0A7J4JMR9-F1
#
_entry.id   AF-A0A7J4JMR9-F1
#
_cell.length_a   1.000
_cell.length_b   1.000
_cell.length_c   1.000
_cell.angle_alpha   90.00
_cell.angle_beta   90.00
_cell.angle_gamma   90.00
#
_symmetry.space_group_name_H-M   'P 1'
#
loop_
_entity.id
_entity.type
_entity.pdbx_description
1 polymer ?
#
loop_
_entity_poly.entity_id
_entity_poly.type
_entity_poly.pdbx_seq_one_letter_code
_entity_poly.pdbx_strand_id
1 'polypeptide(L)' 'MVQAIKTKVKVWGNSLGIVLPREIVINERIRPEDEVTITITKKENLEDFFGKIKSKIDAQKMKDESRKMWKMN' A
#
# COMPACT_ATOMS: atom_id res chain seq x y z
N MET A 1 7.75 -6.07 -22.51
CA MET A 1 7.16 -4.79 -22.02
C MET A 1 6.35 -5.12 -20.78
N VAL A 2 6.49 -4.35 -19.69
CA VAL A 2 5.72 -4.58 -18.46
C VAL A 2 4.50 -3.67 -18.49
N GLN A 3 3.29 -4.24 -18.52
CA GLN A 3 2.05 -3.48 -18.49
C GLN A 3 1.56 -3.36 -17.05
N ALA A 4 1.50 -2.13 -16.53
CA ALA A 4 0.98 -1.86 -15.19
C ALA A 4 -0.56 -1.82 -15.22
N ILE A 5 -1.20 -2.74 -14.51
CA ILE A 5 -2.66 -2.88 -14.49
C ILE A 5 -3.17 -2.59 -13.07
N LYS A 6 -4.09 -1.64 -12.95
CA LYS A 6 -4.76 -1.35 -11.68
C LYS A 6 -6.00 -2.23 -11.55
N THR A 7 -6.01 -3.09 -10.53
CA THR A 7 -7.15 -3.97 -10.28
C THR A 7 -7.43 -4.15 -8.79
N LYS A 8 -8.50 -4.87 -8.46
CA LYS A 8 -8.90 -5.22 -7.10
C LYS A 8 -8.42 -6.63 -6.77
N VAL A 9 -7.94 -6.78 -5.55
CA VAL A 9 -7.73 -8.09 -4.90
C VAL A 9 -9.05 -8.57 -4.29
N LYS A 10 -9.27 -9.88 -4.31
CA LYS A 10 -10.41 -10.58 -3.70
C LYS A 10 -9.92 -11.72 -2.81
N VAL A 11 -10.69 -12.05 -1.78
CA VAL A 11 -10.41 -13.22 -0.93
C VAL A 11 -10.95 -14.48 -1.61
N TRP A 12 -10.11 -15.49 -1.76
CA TRP A 12 -10.43 -16.83 -2.24
C TRP A 12 -9.96 -17.84 -1.19
N GLY A 13 -10.89 -18.37 -0.39
CA GLY A 13 -10.53 -19.23 0.74
C GLY A 13 -9.56 -18.54 1.70
N ASN A 14 -8.38 -19.14 1.87
CA ASN A 14 -7.30 -18.59 2.71
C ASN A 14 -6.25 -17.78 1.92
N SER A 15 -6.58 -17.35 0.71
CA SER A 15 -5.65 -16.64 -0.19
C SER A 15 -6.26 -15.37 -0.77
N LEU A 16 -5.41 -14.47 -1.25
CA LEU A 16 -5.83 -13.30 -2.00
C LEU A 16 -5.56 -13.52 -3.50
N GLY A 17 -6.61 -13.43 -4.29
CA GLY A 17 -6.56 -13.47 -5.75
C GLY A 17 -6.64 -12.08 -6.36
N ILE A 18 -5.99 -11.89 -7.50
CA ILE A 18 -6.07 -10.68 -8.30
C ILE A 18 -7.09 -10.91 -9.41
N VAL A 19 -8.02 -9.98 -9.61
CA VAL A 19 -8.99 -10.08 -10.71
C VAL A 19 -8.35 -9.55 -12.00
N LEU A 20 -8.14 -10.40 -12.99
CA LEU A 20 -7.68 -9.97 -14.32
C LEU A 20 -8.87 -9.43 -15.14
N PRO A 21 -8.82 -8.19 -15.65
CA PRO A 21 -9.84 -7.66 -16.55
C PRO A 21 -9.94 -8.51 -17.82
N ARG A 22 -11.17 -8.72 -18.32
CA ARG A 22 -11.45 -9.57 -19.49
C ARG A 22 -10.64 -9.20 -20.73
N GLU A 23 -10.43 -7.90 -20.96
CA GLU A 23 -9.66 -7.39 -22.10
C GLU A 23 -8.22 -7.93 -22.11
N ILE A 24 -7.57 -7.95 -20.95
CA ILE A 24 -6.19 -8.47 -20.81
C ILE A 24 -6.18 -9.98 -21.00
N VAL A 25 -7.16 -10.70 -20.45
CA VAL A 25 -7.28 -12.15 -20.62
C VAL A 25 -7.39 -12.52 -22.11
N ILE A 26 -8.17 -11.77 -22.88
CA ILE A 26 -8.34 -12.00 -24.32
C ILE A 26 -7.09 -11.61 -25.11
N ASN A 27 -6.55 -10.41 -24.87
CA ASN A 27 -5.41 -9.88 -25.63
C ASN A 27 -4.13 -10.68 -25.41
N GLU A 28 -3.86 -11.05 -24.15
CA GLU A 28 -2.68 -11.83 -23.76
C GLU A 28 -2.95 -13.35 -23.82
N ARG A 29 -4.16 -13.76 -24.21
CA ARG A 29 -4.60 -15.17 -24.35
C ARG A 29 -4.35 -16.03 -23.11
N ILE A 30 -4.53 -15.42 -21.94
CA ILE A 30 -4.37 -16.09 -20.64
C ILE A 30 -5.50 -17.09 -20.44
N ARG A 31 -5.16 -18.31 -20.04
CA ARG A 31 -6.11 -19.39 -19.75
C ARG A 31 -6.12 -19.72 -18.25
N PRO A 32 -7.19 -20.36 -17.76
CA PRO A 32 -7.15 -20.99 -16.44
C PRO A 32 -5.93 -21.92 -16.33
N GLU A 33 -5.29 -21.93 -15.16
CA GLU A 33 -4.06 -22.70 -14.86
C GLU A 33 -2.76 -22.22 -15.52
N ASP A 34 -2.77 -21.14 -16.31
CA ASP A 34 -1.52 -20.55 -16.80
C ASP A 34 -0.74 -19.90 -15.66
N GLU A 35 0.56 -20.18 -15.58
CA GLU A 35 1.47 -19.49 -14.67
C GLU A 35 1.81 -18.09 -15.19
N VAL A 36 1.66 -17.08 -14.33
CA VAL A 36 1.91 -15.68 -14.68
C VAL A 36 2.79 -15.00 -13.63
N THR A 37 3.73 -14.18 -14.10
CA THR A 37 4.55 -13.33 -13.24
C THR A 37 3.86 -11.98 -13.04
N ILE A 38 3.63 -11.59 -11.79
CA ILE A 38 3.00 -10.32 -11.43
C ILE A 38 3.95 -9.43 -10.63
N THR A 39 3.94 -8.13 -10.92
CA THR A 39 4.59 -7.11 -10.09
C THR A 39 3.52 -6.36 -9.30
N ILE A 40 3.59 -6.44 -7.97
CA ILE A 40 2.59 -5.84 -7.07
C ILE A 40 3.16 -4.52 -6.54
N THR A 41 2.43 -3.42 -6.77
CA THR A 41 2.68 -2.13 -6.11
C THR A 41 1.45 -1.73 -5.33
N LYS A 42 1.54 -1.74 -3.99
CA LYS A 42 0.44 -1.28 -3.14
C LYS A 42 0.34 0.24 -3.26
N LYS A 43 -0.86 0.75 -3.55
CA LYS A 43 -1.11 2.19 -3.44
C LYS A 43 -1.10 2.54 -1.95
N GLU A 44 -0.04 3.20 -1.50
CA GLU A 44 0.00 3.72 -0.14
C GLU A 44 -0.91 4.95 -0.08
N ASN A 45 -1.96 4.90 0.75
CA ASN A 45 -2.62 6.12 1.17
C ASN A 45 -1.62 6.86 2.05
N LEU A 46 -1.08 7.98 1.58
CA LEU A 46 -0.22 8.87 2.38
C LEU A 46 -0.88 9.22 3.73
N GLU A 47 -2.22 9.26 3.78
CA GLU A 47 -3.02 9.45 4.99
C GLU A 47 -2.74 8.39 6.09
N ASP A 48 -2.61 7.11 5.71
CA ASP A 48 -2.31 6.03 6.67
C ASP A 48 -0.88 6.14 7.21
N PHE A 49 0.04 6.68 6.40
CA PHE A 49 1.43 6.91 6.80
C PHE A 49 1.56 8.12 7.74
N PHE A 50 0.87 9.23 7.45
CA PHE A 50 0.82 10.41 8.32
C PHE A 50 0.12 10.14 9.66
N GLY A 51 -0.93 9.31 9.68
CA GLY A 51 -1.60 8.89 10.91
C GLY A 51 -0.68 8.06 11.82
N LYS A 52 0.11 7.15 11.24
CA LYS A 52 1.11 6.36 11.98
C LYS A 52 2.28 7.20 12.48
N ILE A 53 2.75 8.18 11.70
CA ILE A 53 3.82 9.11 12.13
C ILE A 53 3.32 10.00 13.29
N LYS A 54 2.12 10.58 13.19
CA LYS A 54 1.52 11.35 14.30
C LYS A 54 1.30 10.51 15.56
N SER A 55 1.01 9.22 15.43
CA SER A 55 0.88 8.32 16.58
C SER A 55 2.22 7.91 17.20
N LYS A 56 3.32 7.93 16.43
CA LYS A 56 4.66 7.56 16.89
C LYS A 56 5.45 8.75 17.44
N ILE A 57 5.17 9.95 16.92
CA ILE A 57 5.69 11.21 17.45
C ILE A 57 4.74 11.65 18.55
N ASP A 58 5.10 11.29 19.78
CA ASP A 58 4.43 11.75 20.99
C ASP A 58 4.55 13.29 21.05
N ALA A 59 3.53 13.99 20.54
CA ALA A 59 3.48 15.45 20.47
C ALA A 59 3.65 16.10 21.85
N GLN A 60 3.43 15.33 22.92
CA GLN A 60 3.70 15.70 24.30
C GLN A 60 5.21 15.82 24.57
N LYS A 61 6.01 14.83 24.16
CA LYS A 61 7.47 14.83 24.32
C LYS A 61 8.12 16.00 23.58
N MET A 62 7.69 16.27 22.34
CA MET A 62 8.23 17.39 21.58
C MET A 62 7.89 18.75 22.21
N LYS A 63 6.67 18.92 22.75
CA LYS A 63 6.29 20.15 23.48
C LYS A 63 7.08 20.31 24.78
N ASP A 64 7.34 19.24 25.50
CA ASP A 64 8.09 19.28 26.75
C ASP A 64 9.58 19.55 26.52
N GLU A 65 10.16 19.05 25.43
CA GLU A 65 11.53 19.39 25.00
C GLU A 65 11.65 20.86 24.61
N SER A 66 10.68 21.42 23.86
CA SER A 66 10.66 22.85 23.54
C SER A 66 10.52 23.74 24.79
N ARG A 67 9.73 23.31 25.79
CA ARG A 67 9.60 24.03 27.07
C ARG A 67 10.87 23.97 27.92
N LYS A 68 11.59 22.85 27.90
CA LYS A 68 12.90 22.73 28.57
C LYS A 68 13.94 23.64 27.91
N MET A 69 13.94 23.71 26.57
CA MET A 69 14.85 24.57 25.82
C MET A 69 14.63 26.07 26.12
N TRP A 70 13.37 26.49 26.31
CA TRP A 70 13.02 27.87 26.64
C TRP A 70 13.37 28.28 28.08
N LYS A 71 13.42 27.34 29.03
CA LYS A 71 13.79 27.63 30.43
C LYS A 71 15.29 27.63 30.71
N MET A 72 16.10 27.24 29.73
CA MET A 72 17.56 27.16 29.84
C MET A 72 18.28 28.30 29.12
N ASN A 73 17.52 29.29 28.65
CA ASN A 73 17.98 30.57 28.10
C ASN A 73 17.32 31.73 28.85
#